data_AF-A0A0A2EJR1-F1
#
_entry.id   AF-A0A0A2EJR1-F1
#
_cell.length_a   1.000
_cell.length_b   1.000
_cell.length_c   1.000
_cell.angle_alpha   90.00
_cell.angle_beta   90.00
_cell.angle_gamma   90.00
#
_symmetry.space_group_name_H-M   'P 1'
#
loop_
_entity.id
_entity.type
_entity.pdbx_description
1 polymer ?
#
loop_
_entity_poly.entity_id
_entity_poly.type
_entity_poly.pdbx_seq_one_letter_code
_entity_poly.pdbx_strand_id
1 'polypeptide(L)'
;MQINIVFFLHCDEKKYKFAVEIFFLLTKNLLIKMKTQLFNFRSFILCLLTTSFSLGYAQQGSYTTDGSKITITTSRENGSWELVVITNFLKPGYDGKTWIDWNSNGKYDEQEQIYTGPNIIKHTQSSKTITVYGDVKYFLAINQELTSIDVTECPSLSTLNVSKNKLTSLNLTNLDNIKYLHCNNNELTELDFSNKQKLYKVSIFLNNLSQEAFKNIAEAIVDRSQMIDGKEQDAGNIYVVDLRDIEKNICSKEVVDKMKSKKWVVYAYPDYSNPDEDEIEYDGYTTDICTPNSSNSQLEVYPNPVNKIMNIEIPEKYIGHTMNIISINGSVVATYKILQTNTAIDVSTIPMGKYIIRVGNMSSKIEVVK
;
A
#
# COMPACT_ATOMS: atom_id res chain seq x y z
N MET A 1 -17.06 -21.49 -16.75
CA MET A 1 -15.87 -21.89 -15.97
C MET A 1 -15.14 -20.62 -15.55
N GLN A 2 -15.46 -20.09 -14.37
CA GLN A 2 -14.85 -18.87 -13.82
C GLN A 2 -13.39 -19.19 -13.46
N ILE A 3 -12.45 -18.71 -14.27
CA ILE A 3 -11.04 -18.72 -13.87
C ILE A 3 -10.85 -17.47 -13.01
N ASN A 4 -10.89 -17.66 -11.69
CA ASN A 4 -10.49 -16.65 -10.71
C ASN A 4 -9.00 -16.34 -10.92
N ILE A 5 -8.71 -15.31 -11.72
CA ILE A 5 -7.37 -14.68 -11.76
C ILE A 5 -7.29 -13.77 -10.52
N VAL A 6 -7.25 -14.41 -9.35
CA VAL A 6 -6.88 -13.79 -8.08
C VAL A 6 -5.61 -14.50 -7.66
N PHE A 7 -4.48 -14.12 -8.28
CA PHE A 7 -3.17 -14.48 -7.75
C PHE A 7 -2.52 -13.22 -7.21
N PHE A 8 -2.47 -13.20 -5.87
CA PHE A 8 -1.75 -12.31 -4.97
C PHE A 8 -0.84 -11.26 -5.62
N LEU A 9 -1.35 -10.03 -5.70
CA LEU A 9 -0.52 -8.81 -5.64
C LEU A 9 -0.01 -8.65 -4.19
N HIS A 10 0.84 -9.59 -3.75
CA HIS A 10 1.65 -9.45 -2.55
C HIS A 10 2.93 -8.73 -3.00
N CYS A 11 2.94 -7.41 -2.91
CA CYS A 11 4.03 -6.59 -3.44
C CYS A 11 5.25 -6.60 -2.51
N ASP A 12 6.14 -7.54 -2.78
CA ASP A 12 7.59 -7.47 -2.55
C ASP A 12 8.27 -7.14 -3.91
N GLU A 13 9.35 -6.35 -3.88
CA GLU A 13 10.03 -5.76 -5.05
C GLU A 13 10.58 -6.85 -6.01
N LYS A 14 10.95 -8.03 -5.47
CA LYS A 14 11.35 -9.21 -6.28
C LYS A 14 10.15 -10.01 -6.83
N LYS A 15 9.02 -10.02 -6.12
CA LYS A 15 7.79 -10.71 -6.54
C LYS A 15 7.02 -9.94 -7.61
N TYR A 16 7.21 -8.61 -7.73
CA TYR A 16 6.59 -7.82 -8.81
C TYR A 16 7.14 -8.22 -10.20
N LYS A 17 8.46 -8.37 -10.33
CA LYS A 17 9.08 -8.84 -11.57
C LYS A 17 8.68 -10.29 -11.90
N PHE A 18 8.61 -11.15 -10.89
CA PHE A 18 8.23 -12.56 -11.03
C PHE A 18 6.72 -12.76 -11.29
N ALA A 19 5.84 -11.97 -10.67
CA ALA A 19 4.38 -12.00 -10.90
C ALA A 19 4.03 -11.46 -12.29
N VAL A 20 4.75 -10.44 -12.77
CA VAL A 20 4.65 -9.97 -14.17
C VAL A 20 5.14 -11.05 -15.15
N GLU A 21 6.24 -11.75 -14.86
CA GLU A 21 6.73 -12.87 -15.68
C GLU A 21 5.78 -14.09 -15.67
N ILE A 22 5.22 -14.45 -14.52
CA ILE A 22 4.20 -15.51 -14.38
C ILE A 22 2.90 -15.11 -15.10
N PHE A 23 2.47 -13.85 -15.01
CA PHE A 23 1.33 -13.33 -15.76
C PHE A 23 1.58 -13.43 -17.28
N PHE A 24 2.80 -13.14 -17.73
CA PHE A 24 3.23 -13.36 -19.12
C PHE A 24 3.18 -14.84 -19.53
N LEU A 25 3.62 -15.77 -18.68
CA LEU A 25 3.55 -17.22 -18.96
C LEU A 25 2.11 -17.75 -18.98
N LEU A 26 1.24 -17.28 -18.09
CA LEU A 26 -0.16 -17.69 -18.01
C LEU A 26 -1.01 -17.12 -19.15
N THR A 27 -0.78 -15.87 -19.57
CA THR A 27 -1.46 -15.27 -20.73
C THR A 27 -1.00 -15.90 -22.04
N LYS A 28 0.28 -16.26 -22.19
CA LYS A 28 0.78 -17.03 -23.35
C LYS A 28 0.14 -18.41 -23.40
N ASN A 29 0.02 -19.11 -22.28
CA ASN A 29 -0.63 -20.43 -22.20
C ASN A 29 -2.16 -20.37 -22.41
N LEU A 30 -2.83 -19.31 -21.95
CA LEU A 30 -4.25 -19.08 -22.25
C LEU A 30 -4.46 -18.82 -23.75
N LEU A 31 -3.61 -18.00 -24.39
CA LEU A 31 -3.63 -17.79 -25.84
C LEU A 31 -3.36 -19.08 -26.63
N ILE A 32 -2.44 -19.93 -26.15
CA ILE A 32 -2.13 -21.23 -26.78
C ILE A 32 -3.32 -22.20 -26.64
N LYS A 33 -3.99 -22.25 -25.48
CA LYS A 33 -5.22 -23.04 -25.28
C LYS A 33 -6.42 -22.53 -26.09
N MET A 34 -6.54 -21.22 -26.30
CA MET A 34 -7.57 -20.65 -27.18
C MET A 34 -7.27 -20.90 -28.66
N LYS A 35 -6.01 -20.85 -29.10
CA LYS A 35 -5.61 -21.23 -30.47
C LYS A 35 -5.85 -22.70 -30.80
N THR A 36 -5.79 -23.59 -29.81
CA THR A 36 -6.08 -25.03 -30.00
C THR A 36 -7.57 -25.36 -30.03
N GLN A 37 -8.46 -24.46 -29.61
CA GLN A 37 -9.92 -24.64 -29.70
C GLN A 37 -10.60 -23.92 -30.87
N LEU A 38 -9.85 -23.21 -31.73
CA LEU A 38 -10.38 -22.51 -32.91
C LEU A 38 -9.94 -23.13 -34.25
N PHE A 39 -9.42 -24.36 -34.23
CA PHE A 39 -9.05 -25.10 -35.44
C PHE A 39 -10.26 -25.84 -36.02
N ASN A 40 -11.24 -25.10 -36.56
CA ASN A 40 -12.20 -25.66 -37.51
C ASN A 40 -12.91 -24.58 -38.35
N PHE A 41 -12.15 -23.71 -39.01
CA PHE A 41 -12.63 -23.08 -40.26
C PHE A 41 -11.44 -22.86 -41.20
N ARG A 42 -11.16 -23.87 -42.02
CA ARG A 42 -10.38 -23.70 -43.25
C ARG A 42 -11.15 -22.74 -44.16
N SER A 43 -10.57 -21.57 -44.45
CA SER A 43 -10.47 -20.99 -45.80
C SER A 43 -9.90 -19.56 -45.74
N PHE A 44 -8.97 -19.26 -46.64
CA PHE A 44 -8.39 -17.96 -46.99
C PHE A 44 -7.34 -17.32 -46.06
N ILE A 45 -6.08 -17.72 -46.26
CA ILE A 45 -4.92 -16.82 -46.19
C ILE A 45 -4.13 -17.00 -47.48
N LEU A 46 -4.15 -15.99 -48.38
CA LEU A 46 -3.01 -15.63 -49.23
C LEU A 46 -3.24 -14.28 -49.92
N CYS A 47 -2.61 -13.20 -49.44
CA CYS A 47 -1.90 -12.25 -50.30
C CYS A 47 -0.96 -11.36 -49.48
N LEU A 48 0.29 -11.29 -49.92
CA LEU A 48 1.38 -10.49 -49.39
C LEU A 48 1.37 -9.07 -49.99
N LEU A 49 1.78 -8.11 -49.15
CA LEU A 49 2.54 -6.89 -49.43
C LEU A 49 1.96 -5.79 -50.36
N THR A 50 2.06 -4.57 -49.82
CA THR A 50 2.08 -3.24 -50.47
C THR A 50 0.86 -2.83 -51.29
N THR A 51 -0.10 -2.15 -50.64
CA THR A 51 -0.76 -0.96 -51.19
C THR A 51 -1.18 -0.04 -50.05
N SER A 52 -0.82 1.23 -50.17
CA SER A 52 -1.43 2.34 -49.45
C SER A 52 -2.92 2.38 -49.77
N PHE A 53 -3.76 2.22 -48.75
CA PHE A 53 -5.17 2.61 -48.81
C PHE A 53 -5.40 3.68 -47.74
N SER A 54 -5.41 4.93 -48.18
CA SER A 54 -6.19 5.95 -47.48
C SER A 54 -7.67 5.74 -47.82
N LEU A 55 -8.52 6.16 -46.87
CA LEU A 55 -9.98 6.33 -46.95
C LEU A 55 -10.84 5.09 -46.77
N GLY A 56 -10.99 4.72 -45.50
CA GLY A 56 -12.32 4.65 -44.91
C GLY A 56 -12.35 5.62 -43.74
N TYR A 57 -13.07 6.74 -43.86
CA TYR A 57 -13.49 7.55 -42.70
C TYR A 57 -14.34 6.65 -41.80
N ALA A 58 -13.70 5.95 -40.86
CA ALA A 58 -14.40 5.57 -39.66
C ALA A 58 -14.64 6.89 -38.92
N GLN A 59 -15.92 7.24 -38.73
CA GLN A 59 -16.32 8.35 -37.87
C GLN A 59 -15.41 8.41 -36.64
N GLN A 60 -14.98 9.62 -36.31
CA GLN A 60 -14.53 10.05 -34.99
C GLN A 60 -15.35 9.31 -33.92
N GLY A 61 -14.84 8.15 -33.48
CA GLY A 61 -15.47 7.39 -32.41
C GLY A 61 -15.46 8.32 -31.20
N SER A 62 -16.60 8.45 -30.52
CA SER A 62 -16.78 9.41 -29.42
C SER A 62 -15.90 9.05 -28.23
N TYR A 63 -14.60 9.36 -28.29
CA TYR A 63 -13.71 9.40 -27.14
C TYR A 63 -14.03 10.68 -26.40
N THR A 64 -14.62 10.52 -25.22
CA THR A 64 -15.10 11.62 -24.41
C THR A 64 -14.25 11.75 -23.15
N THR A 65 -14.25 12.94 -22.60
CA THR A 65 -13.66 13.26 -21.29
C THR A 65 -14.70 13.26 -20.17
N ASP A 66 -15.96 12.93 -20.50
CA ASP A 66 -17.12 12.97 -19.59
C ASP A 66 -17.31 11.67 -18.78
N GLY A 67 -16.50 10.65 -19.05
CA GLY A 67 -16.56 9.34 -18.39
C GLY A 67 -15.66 9.21 -17.16
N SER A 68 -15.57 7.98 -16.63
CA SER A 68 -14.67 7.67 -15.52
C SER A 68 -13.24 8.07 -15.85
N LYS A 69 -12.52 8.63 -14.88
CA LYS A 69 -11.13 9.02 -15.08
C LYS A 69 -10.30 9.00 -13.80
N ILE A 70 -8.99 8.95 -13.99
CA ILE A 70 -7.97 9.06 -12.94
C ILE A 70 -6.95 10.09 -13.40
N THR A 71 -6.74 11.14 -12.62
CA THR A 71 -5.72 12.17 -12.91
C THR A 71 -4.58 12.03 -11.93
N ILE A 72 -3.34 12.05 -12.41
CA ILE A 72 -2.14 12.03 -11.56
C ILE A 72 -1.19 13.16 -11.94
N THR A 73 -0.48 13.69 -10.94
CA THR A 73 0.55 14.72 -11.14
C THR A 73 1.84 14.32 -10.43
N THR A 74 2.97 14.44 -11.12
CA THR A 74 4.31 14.19 -10.59
C THR A 74 5.08 15.49 -10.35
N SER A 75 6.01 15.47 -9.39
CA SER A 75 7.00 16.55 -9.24
C SER A 75 8.14 16.48 -10.26
N ARG A 76 8.31 15.36 -10.98
CA ARG A 76 9.44 15.19 -11.91
C ARG A 76 9.42 16.21 -13.04
N GLU A 77 10.58 16.74 -13.39
CA GLU A 77 10.74 17.60 -14.57
C GLU A 77 10.82 16.77 -15.87
N ASN A 78 11.38 15.56 -15.79
CA ASN A 78 11.52 14.63 -16.91
C ASN A 78 11.54 13.19 -16.39
N GLY A 79 11.40 12.22 -17.29
CA GLY A 79 11.46 10.80 -16.95
C GLY A 79 10.51 9.95 -17.78
N SER A 80 10.04 8.86 -17.19
CA SER A 80 9.00 8.02 -17.79
C SER A 80 7.91 7.71 -16.78
N TRP A 81 6.68 7.73 -17.25
CA TRP A 81 5.55 7.11 -16.58
C TRP A 81 5.69 5.60 -16.67
N GLU A 82 5.62 4.92 -15.54
CA GLU A 82 5.55 3.45 -15.46
C GLU A 82 4.29 3.07 -14.68
N LEU A 83 3.25 2.65 -15.41
CA LEU A 83 1.91 2.45 -14.89
C LEU A 83 1.42 1.04 -15.19
N VAL A 84 0.59 0.49 -14.31
CA VAL A 84 -0.26 -0.67 -14.64
C VAL A 84 -1.71 -0.25 -14.58
N VAL A 85 -2.39 -0.37 -15.71
CA VAL A 85 -3.81 -0.05 -15.85
C VAL A 85 -4.54 -1.30 -16.32
N ILE A 86 -5.44 -1.80 -15.49
CA ILE A 86 -6.32 -2.91 -15.85
C ILE A 86 -7.75 -2.38 -15.90
N THR A 87 -8.29 -2.37 -17.11
CA THR A 87 -9.67 -1.96 -17.38
C THR A 87 -10.68 -2.94 -16.78
N ASN A 88 -11.95 -2.55 -16.69
CA ASN A 88 -13.03 -3.43 -16.26
C ASN A 88 -13.51 -4.39 -17.38
N PHE A 89 -12.57 -4.93 -18.18
CA PHE A 89 -12.83 -5.67 -19.44
C PHE A 89 -13.68 -6.95 -19.30
N LEU A 90 -13.98 -7.41 -18.08
CA LEU A 90 -14.87 -8.55 -17.82
C LEU A 90 -16.32 -8.13 -17.51
N LYS A 91 -16.62 -6.83 -17.40
CA LYS A 91 -17.97 -6.32 -17.15
C LYS A 91 -18.83 -6.50 -18.41
N PRO A 92 -19.98 -7.21 -18.34
CA PRO A 92 -20.88 -7.33 -19.47
C PRO A 92 -21.34 -5.96 -19.98
N GLY A 93 -21.30 -5.75 -21.29
CA GLY A 93 -21.73 -4.49 -21.93
C GLY A 93 -20.73 -3.34 -21.84
N TYR A 94 -19.53 -3.55 -21.27
CA TYR A 94 -18.46 -2.57 -21.32
C TYR A 94 -17.62 -2.77 -22.59
N ASP A 95 -17.33 -1.68 -23.32
CA ASP A 95 -16.54 -1.73 -24.55
C ASP A 95 -15.03 -1.91 -24.30
N GLY A 96 -14.61 -1.85 -23.03
CA GLY A 96 -13.25 -2.16 -22.61
C GLY A 96 -12.26 -1.03 -22.80
N LYS A 97 -12.67 0.11 -23.39
CA LYS A 97 -11.73 1.10 -23.92
C LYS A 97 -11.28 2.10 -22.86
N THR A 98 -9.98 2.33 -22.82
CA THR A 98 -9.32 3.34 -22.00
C THR A 98 -8.23 4.01 -22.83
N TRP A 99 -8.01 5.30 -22.62
CA TRP A 99 -6.91 6.05 -23.22
C TRP A 99 -6.27 6.94 -22.16
N ILE A 100 -5.05 7.41 -22.44
CA ILE A 100 -4.32 8.30 -21.54
C ILE A 100 -4.02 9.59 -22.29
N ASP A 101 -4.46 10.69 -21.71
CA ASP A 101 -4.10 12.05 -22.08
C ASP A 101 -2.66 12.33 -21.60
N TRP A 102 -1.69 12.11 -22.49
CA TRP A 102 -0.27 12.20 -22.17
C TRP A 102 0.23 13.65 -22.15
N ASN A 103 -0.43 14.52 -22.89
CA ASN A 103 -0.01 15.92 -23.04
C ASN A 103 -0.89 16.88 -22.20
N SER A 104 -1.86 16.36 -21.46
CA SER A 104 -2.79 17.09 -20.60
C SER A 104 -3.66 18.11 -21.34
N ASN A 105 -3.99 17.86 -22.60
CA ASN A 105 -4.78 18.81 -23.41
C ASN A 105 -6.30 18.59 -23.29
N GLY A 106 -6.75 17.56 -22.57
CA GLY A 106 -8.16 17.24 -22.38
C GLY A 106 -8.87 16.75 -23.65
N LYS A 107 -8.13 16.24 -24.63
CA LYS A 107 -8.64 15.75 -25.91
C LYS A 107 -7.88 14.51 -26.33
N TYR A 108 -8.58 13.60 -26.97
CA TYR A 108 -7.94 12.46 -27.59
C TYR A 108 -7.11 12.88 -28.80
N ASP A 109 -5.81 12.59 -28.79
CA ASP A 109 -4.94 12.69 -29.96
C ASP A 109 -4.71 11.31 -30.60
N GLU A 110 -4.54 11.23 -31.93
CA GLU A 110 -4.31 9.95 -32.63
C GLU A 110 -3.06 9.19 -32.15
N GLN A 111 -2.11 9.90 -31.52
CA GLN A 111 -0.89 9.33 -30.95
C GLN A 111 -1.13 8.70 -29.57
N GLU A 112 -2.26 9.00 -28.94
CA GLU A 112 -2.66 8.43 -27.66
C GLU A 112 -3.33 7.09 -27.92
N GLN A 113 -2.64 6.02 -27.55
CA GLN A 113 -3.13 4.69 -27.82
C GLN A 113 -4.35 4.37 -26.96
N ILE A 114 -5.41 3.87 -27.60
CA ILE A 114 -6.53 3.24 -26.91
C ILE A 114 -6.15 1.80 -26.60
N TYR A 115 -6.42 1.38 -25.38
CA TYR A 115 -6.16 0.02 -24.94
C TYR A 115 -7.36 -0.57 -24.22
N THR A 116 -7.38 -1.90 -24.19
CA THR A 116 -8.35 -2.72 -23.45
C THR A 116 -7.58 -3.79 -22.68
N GLY A 117 -8.19 -4.35 -21.64
CA GLY A 117 -7.55 -5.40 -20.85
C GLY A 117 -6.49 -4.90 -19.86
N PRO A 118 -5.55 -5.78 -19.45
CA PRO A 118 -4.43 -5.45 -18.58
C PRO A 118 -3.28 -4.85 -19.40
N ASN A 119 -2.80 -3.67 -18.99
CA ASN A 119 -1.75 -2.94 -19.71
C ASN A 119 -0.65 -2.50 -18.74
N ILE A 120 0.59 -2.80 -19.10
CA ILE A 120 1.79 -2.24 -18.47
C ILE A 120 2.30 -1.17 -19.43
N ILE A 121 2.33 0.06 -18.96
CA ILE A 121 2.51 1.23 -19.79
C ILE A 121 3.81 1.91 -19.36
N LYS A 122 4.73 2.04 -20.31
CA LYS A 122 5.93 2.86 -20.17
C LYS A 122 5.88 3.96 -21.21
N HIS A 123 5.85 5.21 -20.76
CA HIS A 123 5.74 6.37 -21.66
C HIS A 123 6.67 7.48 -21.21
N THR A 124 7.45 8.05 -22.14
CA THR A 124 8.30 9.20 -21.84
C THR A 124 7.44 10.37 -21.39
N GLN A 125 7.84 11.04 -20.31
CA GLN A 125 7.04 12.13 -19.75
C GLN A 125 6.96 13.32 -20.72
N SER A 126 5.76 13.59 -21.21
CA SER A 126 5.41 14.77 -22.03
C SER A 126 4.76 15.89 -21.21
N SER A 127 4.11 15.53 -20.10
CA SER A 127 3.48 16.44 -19.15
C SER A 127 3.69 15.93 -17.72
N LYS A 128 3.69 16.86 -16.75
CA LYS A 128 3.70 16.52 -15.31
C LYS A 128 2.36 15.97 -14.84
N THR A 129 1.28 16.31 -15.53
CA THR A 129 -0.07 15.82 -15.26
C THR A 129 -0.54 14.99 -16.43
N ILE A 130 -1.14 13.84 -16.15
CA ILE A 130 -1.80 13.01 -17.15
C ILE A 130 -3.16 12.57 -16.62
N THR A 131 -4.08 12.29 -17.54
CA THR A 131 -5.40 11.75 -17.18
C THR A 131 -5.68 10.46 -17.92
N VAL A 132 -6.00 9.42 -17.17
CA VAL A 132 -6.47 8.14 -17.69
C VAL A 132 -7.98 8.19 -17.80
N TYR A 133 -8.52 8.11 -19.01
CA TYR A 133 -9.97 8.11 -19.24
C TYR A 133 -10.45 6.69 -19.57
N GLY A 134 -11.44 6.21 -18.83
CA GLY A 134 -12.04 4.89 -18.99
C GLY A 134 -12.37 4.20 -17.66
N ASP A 135 -13.08 3.07 -17.73
CA ASP A 135 -13.48 2.30 -16.56
C ASP A 135 -12.31 1.44 -16.06
N VAL A 136 -11.52 1.99 -15.14
CA VAL A 136 -10.34 1.33 -14.56
C VAL A 136 -10.73 0.52 -13.33
N LYS A 137 -10.29 -0.73 -13.27
CA LYS A 137 -10.53 -1.65 -12.14
C LYS A 137 -9.29 -1.83 -11.26
N TYR A 138 -8.09 -1.76 -11.83
CA TYR A 138 -6.82 -1.80 -11.11
C TYR A 138 -5.93 -0.69 -11.63
N PHE A 139 -5.40 0.13 -10.73
CA PHE A 139 -4.49 1.21 -11.05
C PHE A 139 -3.25 1.15 -10.15
N LEU A 140 -2.07 1.00 -10.76
CA LEU A 140 -0.80 1.00 -10.04
C LEU A 140 0.11 2.09 -10.64
N ALA A 141 0.58 3.00 -9.80
CA ALA A 141 1.52 4.06 -10.12
C ALA A 141 2.58 4.16 -9.02
N ILE A 142 3.41 3.13 -8.91
CA ILE A 142 4.40 2.97 -7.83
C ILE A 142 5.65 3.77 -8.18
N ASN A 143 6.24 4.46 -7.20
CA ASN A 143 7.50 5.18 -7.38
C ASN A 143 7.50 6.15 -8.58
N GLN A 144 6.44 6.95 -8.68
CA GLN A 144 6.24 7.92 -9.75
C GLN A 144 6.48 9.37 -9.29
N GLU A 145 6.98 9.57 -8.08
CA GLU A 145 7.09 10.88 -7.41
C GLU A 145 5.79 11.69 -7.51
N LEU A 146 4.64 11.01 -7.36
CA LEU A 146 3.34 11.68 -7.44
C LEU A 146 3.20 12.66 -6.27
N THR A 147 2.79 13.88 -6.57
CA THR A 147 2.41 14.90 -5.59
C THR A 147 0.90 14.97 -5.41
N SER A 148 0.13 14.55 -6.42
CA SER A 148 -1.33 14.41 -6.29
C SER A 148 -1.87 13.29 -7.18
N ILE A 149 -3.03 12.79 -6.78
CA ILE A 149 -3.86 11.85 -7.52
C ILE A 149 -5.33 12.16 -7.23
N ASP A 150 -6.14 12.16 -8.29
CA ASP A 150 -7.60 12.17 -8.21
C ASP A 150 -8.15 10.88 -8.82
N VAL A 151 -8.88 10.13 -8.00
CA VAL A 151 -9.55 8.87 -8.32
C VAL A 151 -11.06 8.94 -8.07
N THR A 152 -11.57 10.11 -7.66
CA THR A 152 -12.96 10.27 -7.19
C THR A 152 -14.00 10.09 -8.29
N GLU A 153 -13.57 10.17 -9.55
CA GLU A 153 -14.37 9.91 -10.75
C GLU A 153 -14.12 8.51 -11.32
N CYS A 154 -13.58 7.55 -10.53
CA CYS A 154 -13.34 6.18 -10.96
C CYS A 154 -14.01 5.12 -10.03
N PRO A 155 -15.36 5.05 -9.98
CA PRO A 155 -16.09 4.24 -8.99
C PRO A 155 -15.92 2.72 -9.15
N SER A 156 -15.43 2.22 -10.29
CA SER A 156 -15.15 0.80 -10.50
C SER A 156 -13.81 0.34 -9.93
N LEU A 157 -13.00 1.26 -9.41
CA LEU A 157 -11.66 0.95 -8.92
C LEU A 157 -11.75 -0.03 -7.75
N SER A 158 -11.09 -1.18 -7.90
CA SER A 158 -11.06 -2.25 -6.89
C SER A 158 -9.69 -2.45 -6.25
N THR A 159 -8.64 -2.02 -6.95
CA THR A 159 -7.27 -2.02 -6.44
C THR A 159 -6.58 -0.71 -6.82
N LEU A 160 -6.03 -0.04 -5.81
CA LEU A 160 -5.19 1.15 -5.96
C LEU A 160 -3.83 0.92 -5.30
N ASN A 161 -2.75 1.07 -6.06
CA ASN A 161 -1.39 1.10 -5.52
C ASN A 161 -0.66 2.38 -5.97
N VAL A 162 -0.46 3.29 -5.02
CA VAL A 162 0.29 4.54 -5.18
C VAL A 162 1.42 4.62 -4.17
N SER A 163 1.97 3.47 -3.80
CA SER A 163 3.08 3.41 -2.84
C SER A 163 4.37 4.04 -3.37
N LYS A 164 5.23 4.48 -2.45
CA LYS A 164 6.52 5.12 -2.75
C LYS A 164 6.36 6.42 -3.55
N ASN A 165 5.44 7.29 -3.15
CA ASN A 165 5.22 8.59 -3.80
C ASN A 165 5.38 9.73 -2.77
N LYS A 166 4.94 10.94 -3.11
CA LYS A 166 5.04 12.16 -2.29
C LYS A 166 3.63 12.73 -2.01
N LEU A 167 2.64 11.85 -1.89
CA LEU A 167 1.25 12.26 -1.67
C LEU A 167 1.06 12.75 -0.24
N THR A 168 0.53 13.95 -0.06
CA THR A 168 0.18 14.52 1.25
C THR A 168 -1.30 14.30 1.62
N SER A 169 -2.13 14.02 0.62
CA SER A 169 -3.55 13.68 0.76
C SER A 169 -3.96 12.60 -0.25
N LEU A 170 -5.01 11.85 0.09
CA LEU A 170 -5.62 10.85 -0.80
C LEU A 170 -7.12 10.79 -0.54
N ASN A 171 -7.92 11.31 -1.48
CA ASN A 171 -9.37 11.28 -1.39
C ASN A 171 -9.93 9.97 -1.95
N LEU A 172 -10.60 9.18 -1.11
CA LEU A 172 -11.22 7.91 -1.48
C LEU A 172 -12.73 8.03 -1.72
N THR A 173 -13.27 9.24 -1.84
CA THR A 173 -14.70 9.47 -2.11
C THR A 173 -15.14 8.75 -3.38
N ASN A 174 -16.36 8.18 -3.36
CA ASN A 174 -16.98 7.40 -4.45
C ASN A 174 -16.29 6.06 -4.81
N LEU A 175 -15.25 5.65 -4.08
CA LEU A 175 -14.57 4.37 -4.31
C LEU A 175 -15.21 3.20 -3.56
N ASP A 176 -16.51 2.98 -3.74
CA ASP A 176 -17.28 1.96 -2.98
C ASP A 176 -16.87 0.52 -3.32
N ASN A 177 -16.15 0.32 -4.44
CA ASN A 177 -15.66 -0.97 -4.89
C ASN A 177 -14.22 -1.29 -4.47
N ILE A 178 -13.52 -0.38 -3.79
CA ILE A 178 -12.13 -0.58 -3.39
C ILE A 178 -12.01 -1.76 -2.43
N LYS A 179 -11.08 -2.67 -2.72
CA LYS A 179 -10.77 -3.87 -1.91
C LYS A 179 -9.34 -3.87 -1.41
N TYR A 180 -8.42 -3.40 -2.25
CA TYR A 180 -6.99 -3.40 -1.97
C TYR A 180 -6.45 -1.98 -2.13
N LEU A 181 -5.90 -1.43 -1.06
CA LEU A 181 -5.33 -0.09 -1.03
C LEU A 181 -3.89 -0.15 -0.55
N HIS A 182 -2.96 0.33 -1.38
CA HIS A 182 -1.56 0.48 -1.02
C HIS A 182 -1.14 1.93 -1.25
N CYS A 183 -0.96 2.67 -0.17
CA CYS A 183 -0.45 4.04 -0.21
C CYS A 183 0.68 4.25 0.82
N ASN A 184 1.35 3.15 1.21
CA ASN A 184 2.54 3.18 2.06
C ASN A 184 3.69 3.96 1.41
N ASN A 185 4.60 4.48 2.23
CA ASN A 185 5.72 5.32 1.78
C ASN A 185 5.24 6.54 0.97
N ASN A 186 4.49 7.38 1.66
CA ASN A 186 3.98 8.69 1.21
C ASN A 186 4.07 9.67 2.40
N GLU A 187 3.42 10.82 2.30
CA GLU A 187 3.42 11.88 3.31
C GLU A 187 2.01 12.13 3.88
N LEU A 188 1.12 11.13 3.81
CA LEU A 188 -0.28 11.25 4.20
C LEU A 188 -0.42 11.53 5.70
N THR A 189 -1.28 12.49 6.06
CA THR A 189 -1.55 12.87 7.46
C THR A 189 -2.93 12.43 7.95
N GLU A 190 -3.82 12.10 7.02
CA GLU A 190 -5.17 11.61 7.27
C GLU A 190 -5.57 10.59 6.18
N LEU A 191 -6.48 9.69 6.54
CA LEU A 191 -7.16 8.77 5.63
C LEU A 191 -8.55 8.49 6.17
N ASP A 192 -9.55 8.54 5.31
CA ASP A 192 -10.93 8.23 5.66
C ASP A 192 -11.39 6.95 4.95
N PHE A 193 -11.73 5.93 5.75
CA PHE A 193 -12.27 4.65 5.27
C PHE A 193 -13.79 4.55 5.41
N SER A 194 -14.46 5.67 5.70
CA SER A 194 -15.91 5.74 5.78
C SER A 194 -16.55 5.20 4.50
N ASN A 195 -17.58 4.37 4.70
CA ASN A 195 -18.35 3.73 3.65
C ASN A 195 -17.56 2.79 2.71
N LYS A 196 -16.33 2.38 3.05
CA LYS A 196 -15.53 1.44 2.25
C LYS A 196 -15.79 -0.01 2.60
N GLN A 197 -17.05 -0.44 2.47
CA GLN A 197 -17.55 -1.75 2.93
C GLN A 197 -16.82 -2.95 2.30
N LYS A 198 -16.24 -2.80 1.10
CA LYS A 198 -15.50 -3.86 0.40
C LYS A 198 -14.00 -3.85 0.66
N LEU A 199 -13.48 -2.85 1.37
CA LEU A 199 -12.05 -2.75 1.68
C LEU A 199 -11.64 -3.98 2.47
N TYR A 200 -10.50 -4.58 2.15
CA TYR A 200 -10.09 -5.87 2.72
C TYR A 200 -8.63 -5.89 3.12
N LYS A 201 -7.74 -5.31 2.30
CA LYS A 201 -6.31 -5.20 2.60
C LYS A 201 -5.81 -3.77 2.39
N VAL A 202 -5.11 -3.24 3.38
CA VAL A 202 -4.68 -1.83 3.44
C VAL A 202 -3.22 -1.74 3.88
N SER A 203 -2.37 -1.07 3.10
CA SER A 203 -0.98 -0.78 3.46
C SER A 203 -0.76 0.73 3.56
N ILE A 204 -0.53 1.22 4.78
CA ILE A 204 -0.44 2.66 5.11
C ILE A 204 0.78 3.03 5.94
N PHE A 205 1.65 2.06 6.27
CA PHE A 205 2.96 2.31 6.90
C PHE A 205 3.84 3.29 6.10
N LEU A 206 4.85 3.89 6.75
CA LEU A 206 5.71 4.94 6.20
C LEU A 206 4.88 6.11 5.66
N ASN A 207 4.01 6.66 6.50
CA ASN A 207 3.28 7.92 6.26
C ASN A 207 3.47 8.84 7.48
N ASN A 208 2.71 9.93 7.55
CA ASN A 208 2.71 10.88 8.67
C ASN A 208 1.39 10.83 9.47
N LEU A 209 0.78 9.64 9.61
CA LEU A 209 -0.51 9.47 10.27
C LEU A 209 -0.36 9.60 11.79
N SER A 210 -0.98 10.63 12.36
CA SER A 210 -1.00 10.86 13.81
C SER A 210 -1.85 9.83 14.54
N GLN A 211 -1.73 9.79 15.87
CA GLN A 211 -2.61 9.01 16.75
C GLN A 211 -4.09 9.30 16.49
N GLU A 212 -4.44 10.57 16.28
CA GLU A 212 -5.83 10.98 16.04
C GLU A 212 -6.33 10.48 14.68
N ALA A 213 -5.49 10.57 13.65
CA ALA A 213 -5.80 10.00 12.34
C ALA A 213 -6.07 8.48 12.44
N PHE A 214 -5.26 7.76 13.21
CA PHE A 214 -5.46 6.34 13.46
C PHE A 214 -6.74 6.02 14.25
N LYS A 215 -7.14 6.86 15.20
CA LYS A 215 -8.44 6.73 15.89
C LYS A 215 -9.60 6.86 14.90
N ASN A 216 -9.57 7.89 14.06
CA ASN A 216 -10.57 8.10 13.01
C ASN A 216 -10.63 6.90 12.05
N ILE A 217 -9.46 6.38 11.65
CA ILE A 217 -9.38 5.15 10.85
C ILE A 217 -10.04 3.99 11.60
N ALA A 218 -9.69 3.72 12.86
CA ALA A 218 -10.25 2.61 13.64
C ALA A 218 -11.78 2.75 13.85
N GLU A 219 -12.30 3.97 13.93
CA GLU A 219 -13.72 4.26 14.00
C GLU A 219 -14.45 4.04 12.66
N ALA A 220 -13.85 4.46 11.55
CA ALA A 220 -14.46 4.40 10.22
C ALA A 220 -14.29 3.04 9.53
N ILE A 221 -13.26 2.27 9.90
CA ILE A 221 -12.93 1.02 9.22
C ILE A 221 -14.06 -0.02 9.37
N VAL A 222 -14.23 -0.86 8.35
CA VAL A 222 -15.30 -1.86 8.25
C VAL A 222 -15.34 -2.75 9.49
N ASP A 223 -16.52 -2.85 10.10
CA ASP A 223 -16.79 -3.77 11.20
C ASP A 223 -17.23 -5.13 10.65
N ARG A 224 -16.40 -6.16 10.86
CA ARG A 224 -16.69 -7.54 10.45
C ARG A 224 -17.04 -8.46 11.62
N SER A 225 -17.31 -7.90 12.80
CA SER A 225 -17.67 -8.68 14.01
C SER A 225 -18.92 -9.54 13.81
N GLN A 226 -19.83 -9.12 12.93
CA GLN A 226 -21.11 -9.80 12.64
C GLN A 226 -21.05 -10.74 11.42
N MET A 227 -19.91 -10.84 10.73
CA MET A 227 -19.80 -11.71 9.55
C MET A 227 -19.71 -13.18 9.98
N ILE A 228 -20.63 -14.01 9.50
CA ILE A 228 -20.70 -15.45 9.81
C ILE A 228 -19.70 -16.20 8.93
N ASP A 229 -18.94 -17.13 9.53
CA ASP A 229 -17.98 -17.99 8.85
C ASP A 229 -18.57 -18.63 7.57
N GLY A 230 -17.83 -18.52 6.47
CA GLY A 230 -18.03 -19.35 5.27
C GLY A 230 -18.74 -18.73 4.06
N LYS A 231 -19.01 -17.42 4.00
CA LYS A 231 -19.55 -16.80 2.76
C LYS A 231 -18.74 -15.66 2.15
N GLU A 232 -18.00 -14.86 2.92
CA GLU A 232 -16.93 -13.99 2.41
C GLU A 232 -15.81 -13.95 3.48
N GLN A 233 -14.60 -14.33 3.06
CA GLN A 233 -13.50 -14.87 3.86
C GLN A 233 -12.77 -13.82 4.73
N ASP A 234 -12.26 -14.31 5.86
CA ASP A 234 -11.09 -13.86 6.61
C ASP A 234 -11.08 -12.44 7.18
N ALA A 235 -10.39 -12.29 8.32
CA ALA A 235 -10.17 -10.98 8.94
C ALA A 235 -9.55 -9.99 7.93
N GLY A 236 -9.96 -8.72 8.01
CA GLY A 236 -9.34 -7.68 7.19
C GLY A 236 -7.87 -7.51 7.60
N ASN A 237 -6.98 -7.19 6.66
CA ASN A 237 -5.55 -7.05 6.94
C ASN A 237 -5.10 -5.59 6.78
N ILE A 238 -4.52 -4.99 7.82
CA ILE A 238 -4.02 -3.62 7.77
C ILE A 238 -2.56 -3.54 8.25
N TYR A 239 -1.71 -2.91 7.44
CA TYR A 239 -0.27 -2.77 7.68
C TYR A 239 0.02 -1.31 8.03
N VAL A 240 0.35 -1.06 9.30
CA VAL A 240 0.26 0.29 9.89
C VAL A 240 1.60 0.95 10.15
N VAL A 241 2.65 0.17 10.43
CA VAL A 241 3.98 0.71 10.75
C VAL A 241 5.11 -0.14 10.17
N ASP A 242 6.21 0.52 9.82
CA ASP A 242 7.55 -0.04 9.71
C ASP A 242 8.27 0.16 11.06
N LEU A 243 9.02 -0.83 11.56
CA LEU A 243 9.60 -0.79 12.91
C LEU A 243 10.99 -0.12 12.95
N ARG A 244 11.49 0.35 11.80
CA ARG A 244 12.71 1.16 11.73
C ARG A 244 12.44 2.60 12.14
N ASP A 245 13.52 3.31 12.43
CA ASP A 245 13.54 4.71 12.88
C ASP A 245 13.07 5.74 11.84
N ILE A 246 12.78 5.30 10.61
CA ILE A 246 12.23 6.13 9.53
C ILE A 246 10.69 6.25 9.58
N GLU A 247 10.01 5.44 10.39
CA GLU A 247 8.56 5.47 10.52
C GLU A 247 8.07 6.68 11.33
N LYS A 248 7.04 7.34 10.80
CA LYS A 248 6.43 8.54 11.41
C LYS A 248 4.96 8.34 11.77
N ASN A 249 4.35 7.24 11.35
CA ASN A 249 3.02 6.83 11.80
C ASN A 249 3.01 6.54 13.30
N ILE A 250 1.91 6.93 13.95
CA ILE A 250 1.71 6.83 15.40
C ILE A 250 0.44 5.99 15.63
N CYS A 251 0.53 4.65 15.56
CA CYS A 251 -0.57 3.69 15.81
C CYS A 251 -0.54 3.00 17.20
N SER A 252 -1.34 3.47 18.16
CA SER A 252 -1.34 2.94 19.53
C SER A 252 -2.00 1.56 19.72
N LYS A 253 -1.79 0.94 20.88
CA LYS A 253 -2.50 -0.25 21.36
C LYS A 253 -4.01 -0.06 21.43
N GLU A 254 -4.50 1.08 21.90
CA GLU A 254 -5.94 1.37 21.97
C GLU A 254 -6.58 1.31 20.57
N VAL A 255 -5.90 1.93 19.59
CA VAL A 255 -6.28 1.89 18.17
C VAL A 255 -6.25 0.46 17.64
N VAL A 256 -5.16 -0.28 17.89
CA VAL A 256 -5.02 -1.67 17.45
C VAL A 256 -6.11 -2.55 18.04
N ASP A 257 -6.38 -2.44 19.34
CA ASP A 257 -7.43 -3.21 20.02
C ASP A 257 -8.82 -2.89 19.42
N LYS A 258 -9.06 -1.62 19.08
CA LYS A 258 -10.29 -1.20 18.38
C LYS A 258 -10.40 -1.84 16.98
N MET A 259 -9.33 -1.84 16.19
CA MET A 259 -9.30 -2.50 14.88
C MET A 259 -9.52 -4.02 15.01
N LYS A 260 -8.84 -4.66 15.98
CA LYS A 260 -9.00 -6.10 16.27
C LYS A 260 -10.44 -6.45 16.69
N SER A 261 -11.11 -5.58 17.46
CA SER A 261 -12.53 -5.77 17.82
C SER A 261 -13.47 -5.82 16.61
N LYS A 262 -13.09 -5.14 15.52
CA LYS A 262 -13.76 -5.14 14.22
C LYS A 262 -13.30 -6.26 13.27
N LYS A 263 -12.58 -7.25 13.79
CA LYS A 263 -11.99 -8.39 13.06
C LYS A 263 -11.00 -7.96 11.96
N TRP A 264 -10.12 -7.01 12.30
CA TRP A 264 -8.91 -6.74 11.52
C TRP A 264 -7.68 -7.35 12.20
N VAL A 265 -6.82 -7.97 11.41
CA VAL A 265 -5.44 -8.27 11.81
C VAL A 265 -4.58 -7.07 11.46
N VAL A 266 -3.82 -6.59 12.44
CA VAL A 266 -2.96 -5.43 12.31
C VAL A 266 -1.52 -5.91 12.24
N TYR A 267 -0.78 -5.44 11.24
CA TYR A 267 0.59 -5.85 10.94
C TYR A 267 1.58 -4.69 10.98
N ALA A 268 2.83 -5.03 11.27
CA ALA A 268 3.99 -4.18 11.13
C ALA A 268 5.05 -4.88 10.26
N TYR A 269 5.90 -4.09 9.60
CA TYR A 269 7.12 -4.60 8.96
C TYR A 269 8.32 -4.37 9.88
N PRO A 270 9.06 -5.42 10.27
CA PRO A 270 10.33 -5.27 10.98
C PRO A 270 11.32 -4.37 10.22
N ASP A 271 11.56 -4.69 8.94
CA ASP A 271 12.25 -3.83 7.97
C ASP A 271 11.63 -4.07 6.59
N TYR A 272 10.79 -3.13 6.10
CA TYR A 272 10.16 -3.28 4.78
C TYR A 272 11.15 -3.31 3.61
N SER A 273 12.38 -2.82 3.80
CA SER A 273 13.42 -2.89 2.76
C SER A 273 14.20 -4.21 2.77
N ASN A 274 14.07 -5.00 3.83
CA ASN A 274 14.71 -6.30 3.94
C ASN A 274 13.76 -7.40 3.42
N PRO A 275 14.05 -8.03 2.27
CA PRO A 275 13.18 -9.06 1.71
C PRO A 275 13.17 -10.37 2.51
N ASP A 276 14.09 -10.53 3.47
CA ASP A 276 14.17 -11.71 4.33
C ASP A 276 13.35 -11.55 5.63
N GLU A 277 12.78 -10.36 5.87
CA GLU A 277 11.95 -10.06 7.03
C GLU A 277 10.47 -10.03 6.65
N ASP A 278 9.72 -11.00 7.18
CA ASP A 278 8.27 -11.07 7.00
C ASP A 278 7.54 -10.05 7.88
N GLU A 279 6.33 -9.65 7.47
CA GLU A 279 5.44 -8.92 8.37
C GLU A 279 5.15 -9.70 9.66
N ILE A 280 4.93 -8.96 10.74
CA ILE A 280 4.54 -9.52 12.04
C ILE A 280 3.24 -8.88 12.51
N GLU A 281 2.44 -9.64 13.26
CA GLU A 281 1.29 -9.04 13.95
C GLU A 281 1.75 -7.95 14.91
N TYR A 282 1.03 -6.83 14.89
CA TYR A 282 1.34 -5.63 15.63
C TYR A 282 0.30 -5.41 16.73
N ASP A 283 0.78 -5.32 17.97
CA ASP A 283 -0.07 -5.12 19.15
C ASP A 283 -0.24 -3.65 19.56
N GLY A 284 0.37 -2.73 18.81
CA GLY A 284 0.36 -1.30 19.13
C GLY A 284 1.33 -0.92 20.25
N TYR A 285 1.79 0.34 20.26
CA TYR A 285 2.46 0.90 21.43
C TYR A 285 1.41 1.53 22.36
N THR A 286 1.60 1.42 23.66
CA THR A 286 0.68 2.06 24.60
C THR A 286 1.01 3.56 24.70
N THR A 287 0.01 4.40 24.46
CA THR A 287 0.08 5.88 24.49
C THR A 287 0.09 6.45 25.89
N ASP A 288 -0.21 5.63 26.90
CA ASP A 288 0.04 6.00 28.28
C ASP A 288 1.54 6.29 28.40
N ILE A 289 1.86 7.58 28.53
CA ILE A 289 2.87 7.94 29.52
C ILE A 289 2.32 7.31 30.78
N CYS A 290 2.85 6.15 31.18
CA CYS A 290 2.71 5.75 32.56
C CYS A 290 3.18 6.98 33.36
N THR A 291 2.24 7.72 33.94
CA THR A 291 2.48 8.16 35.30
C THR A 291 2.95 6.88 35.96
N PRO A 292 4.21 6.81 36.42
CA PRO A 292 4.71 5.57 36.97
C PRO A 292 3.69 5.17 38.02
N ASN A 293 2.93 4.11 37.75
CA ASN A 293 2.04 3.57 38.75
C ASN A 293 2.99 3.29 39.91
N SER A 294 2.73 3.94 41.03
CA SER A 294 3.48 3.85 42.28
C SER A 294 3.34 2.47 42.92
N SER A 295 3.33 1.43 42.09
CA SER A 295 3.24 0.02 42.40
C SER A 295 4.08 -0.77 41.36
N ASN A 296 5.40 -0.74 41.54
CA ASN A 296 6.35 -1.82 41.22
C ASN A 296 6.59 -2.32 39.77
N SER A 297 6.25 -1.60 38.70
CA SER A 297 6.57 -2.05 37.32
C SER A 297 7.58 -1.17 36.56
N GLN A 298 8.65 -0.74 37.23
CA GLN A 298 9.73 0.03 36.62
C GLN A 298 10.89 -0.90 36.21
N LEU A 299 11.45 -0.70 35.02
CA LEU A 299 12.67 -1.41 34.59
C LEU A 299 13.89 -0.75 35.24
N GLU A 300 14.81 -1.56 35.75
CA GLU A 300 16.11 -1.06 36.19
C GLU A 300 17.00 -0.86 34.97
N VAL A 301 17.42 0.39 34.75
CA VAL A 301 18.25 0.80 33.62
C VAL A 301 19.41 1.63 34.14
N TYR A 302 20.64 1.21 33.83
CA TYR A 302 21.84 1.90 34.29
C TYR A 302 23.02 1.76 33.30
N PRO A 303 23.85 2.81 33.15
CA PRO A 303 23.70 4.14 33.74
C PRO A 303 22.56 4.92 33.08
N ASN A 304 21.95 5.85 33.82
CA ASN A 304 21.00 6.81 33.29
C ASN A 304 21.25 8.17 33.96
N PRO A 305 21.69 9.22 33.23
CA PRO A 305 21.87 9.30 31.78
C PRO A 305 22.91 8.32 31.19
N VAL A 306 22.72 7.89 29.95
CA VAL A 306 23.58 6.93 29.22
C VAL A 306 24.32 7.63 28.08
N ASN A 307 25.61 7.32 27.91
CA ASN A 307 26.40 7.79 26.75
C ASN A 307 26.48 6.75 25.61
N LYS A 308 26.84 5.51 25.96
CA LYS A 308 27.15 4.49 24.96
C LYS A 308 26.44 3.16 25.19
N ILE A 309 26.59 2.58 26.38
CA ILE A 309 25.98 1.29 26.72
C ILE A 309 25.14 1.47 27.97
N MET A 310 23.91 0.99 27.93
CA MET A 310 23.06 0.80 29.12
C MET A 310 22.82 -0.68 29.36
N ASN A 311 22.73 -1.06 30.63
CA ASN A 311 22.27 -2.36 31.08
C ASN A 311 20.83 -2.25 31.54
N ILE A 312 20.05 -3.29 31.23
CA ILE A 312 18.66 -3.39 31.61
C ILE A 312 18.41 -4.75 32.22
N GLU A 313 17.81 -4.74 33.40
CA GLU A 313 17.31 -5.94 34.05
C GLU A 313 15.85 -6.17 33.64
N ILE A 314 15.61 -7.32 33.02
CA ILE A 314 14.34 -7.70 32.41
C ILE A 314 13.87 -9.01 33.05
N PRO A 315 12.62 -9.09 33.53
CA PRO A 315 12.08 -10.33 34.10
C PRO A 315 12.09 -11.50 33.09
N GLU A 316 12.38 -12.71 33.58
CA GLU A 316 12.48 -13.93 32.75
C GLU A 316 11.25 -14.19 31.87
N LYS A 317 10.05 -13.82 32.34
CA LYS A 317 8.80 -13.96 31.57
C LYS A 317 8.79 -13.22 30.23
N TYR A 318 9.70 -12.27 30.02
CA TYR A 318 9.83 -11.53 28.78
C TYR A 318 10.96 -12.03 27.87
N ILE A 319 11.66 -13.10 28.25
CA ILE A 319 12.60 -13.77 27.34
C ILE A 319 11.84 -14.23 26.08
N GLY A 320 12.42 -13.97 24.92
CA GLY A 320 11.82 -14.23 23.60
C GLY A 320 10.92 -13.10 23.08
N HIS A 321 10.52 -12.14 23.92
CA HIS A 321 9.74 -10.96 23.51
C HIS A 321 10.66 -9.85 22.99
N THR A 322 10.05 -8.73 22.61
CA THR A 322 10.74 -7.52 22.18
C THR A 322 10.74 -6.44 23.26
N MET A 323 11.78 -5.61 23.22
CA MET A 323 11.92 -4.38 23.99
C MET A 323 12.09 -3.22 23.01
N ASN A 324 11.38 -2.12 23.25
CA ASN A 324 11.41 -0.94 22.38
C ASN A 324 12.02 0.26 23.10
N ILE A 325 12.83 1.03 22.40
CA ILE A 325 13.24 2.39 22.80
C ILE A 325 12.37 3.37 22.02
N ILE A 326 11.67 4.24 22.73
CA ILE A 326 10.60 5.08 22.18
C ILE A 326 10.96 6.54 22.44
N SER A 327 10.88 7.40 21.41
CA SER A 327 11.08 8.84 21.57
C SER A 327 9.97 9.47 22.40
N ILE A 328 10.19 10.68 22.94
CA ILE A 328 9.12 11.44 23.62
C ILE A 328 7.90 11.73 22.73
N ASN A 329 8.06 11.66 21.40
CA ASN A 329 6.99 11.88 20.45
C ASN A 329 6.26 10.57 20.08
N GLY A 330 6.65 9.43 20.66
CA GLY A 330 5.99 8.14 20.49
C GLY A 330 6.57 7.24 19.40
N SER A 331 7.54 7.70 18.59
CA SER A 331 8.19 6.87 17.56
C SER A 331 9.12 5.83 18.18
N VAL A 332 9.09 4.60 17.68
CA VAL A 332 10.08 3.56 18.04
C VAL A 332 11.40 3.88 17.34
N VAL A 333 12.46 3.99 18.12
CA VAL A 333 13.81 4.35 17.67
C VAL A 333 14.69 3.10 17.54
N ALA A 334 14.40 2.08 18.35
CA ALA A 334 15.07 0.79 18.26
C ALA A 334 14.21 -0.31 18.89
N THR A 335 14.29 -1.52 18.31
CA THR A 335 13.65 -2.73 18.83
C THR A 335 14.72 -3.80 19.06
N TYR A 336 14.70 -4.44 20.23
CA TYR A 336 15.63 -5.50 20.59
C TYR A 336 14.89 -6.75 21.01
N LYS A 337 15.36 -7.92 20.56
CA LYS A 337 14.87 -9.21 21.08
C LYS A 337 15.52 -9.50 22.43
N ILE A 338 14.71 -9.85 23.41
CA ILE A 338 15.16 -10.17 24.77
C ILE A 338 15.62 -11.61 24.78
N LEU A 339 16.92 -11.84 24.98
CA LEU A 339 17.50 -13.19 25.00
C LEU A 339 17.79 -13.70 26.40
N GLN A 340 17.95 -12.79 27.36
CA GLN A 340 18.29 -13.07 28.74
C GLN A 340 17.80 -11.93 29.64
N THR A 341 17.83 -12.15 30.95
CA THR A 341 17.36 -11.19 31.95
C THR A 341 18.20 -9.92 31.98
N ASN A 342 19.52 -10.01 31.92
CA ASN A 342 20.41 -8.86 31.90
C ASN A 342 20.90 -8.57 30.49
N THR A 343 20.37 -7.53 29.87
CA THR A 343 20.70 -7.16 28.49
C THR A 343 21.50 -5.86 28.46
N ALA A 344 22.65 -5.89 27.78
CA ALA A 344 23.43 -4.70 27.48
C ALA A 344 23.06 -4.18 26.10
N ILE A 345 22.82 -2.88 25.99
CA ILE A 345 22.32 -2.24 24.78
C ILE A 345 23.22 -1.08 24.43
N ASP A 346 23.75 -1.11 23.20
CA ASP A 346 24.48 0.00 22.63
C ASP A 346 23.49 1.04 22.10
N VAL A 347 23.53 2.24 22.68
CA VAL A 347 22.72 3.41 22.31
C VAL A 347 23.52 4.46 21.54
N SER A 348 24.76 4.17 21.13
CA SER A 348 25.62 5.13 20.43
C SER A 348 25.05 5.64 19.10
N THR A 349 24.21 4.84 18.46
CA THR A 349 23.49 5.20 17.23
C THR A 349 22.24 6.03 17.50
N ILE A 350 21.76 6.07 18.74
CA ILE A 350 20.58 6.83 19.15
C ILE A 350 20.95 8.31 19.31
N PRO A 351 20.16 9.26 18.76
CA PRO A 351 20.39 10.69 18.97
C PRO A 351 20.37 11.11 20.44
N MET A 352 20.96 12.26 20.78
CA MET A 352 20.85 12.80 22.13
C MET A 352 19.39 13.19 22.40
N GLY A 353 18.88 12.86 23.57
CA GLY A 353 17.50 13.15 23.92
C GLY A 353 16.94 12.28 25.02
N LYS A 354 15.65 12.49 25.31
CA LYS A 354 14.90 11.70 26.29
C LYS A 354 14.11 10.62 25.57
N TYR A 355 14.13 9.42 26.11
CA TYR A 355 13.45 8.25 25.56
C TYR A 355 12.77 7.44 26.67
N ILE A 356 11.88 6.55 26.25
CA ILE A 356 11.22 5.56 27.11
C ILE A 356 11.62 4.19 26.61
N ILE A 357 12.18 3.37 27.49
CA ILE A 357 12.37 1.95 27.24
C ILE A 357 11.13 1.22 27.71
N ARG A 358 10.67 0.27 26.90
CA ARG A 358 9.48 -0.53 27.20
C ARG A 358 9.72 -2.02 27.00
N VAL A 359 9.31 -2.80 27.98
CA VAL A 359 9.19 -4.26 27.91
C VAL A 359 7.79 -4.67 28.39
N GLY A 360 6.92 -5.09 27.48
CA GLY A 360 5.54 -5.43 27.82
C GLY A 360 4.79 -4.26 28.49
N ASN A 361 4.43 -4.44 29.76
CA ASN A 361 3.79 -3.41 30.59
C ASN A 361 4.77 -2.60 31.46
N MET A 362 6.06 -2.93 31.43
CA MET A 362 7.09 -2.23 32.19
C MET A 362 7.75 -1.15 31.34
N SER A 363 8.16 -0.06 31.97
CA SER A 363 8.87 1.01 31.28
C SER A 363 9.88 1.72 32.18
N SER A 364 10.87 2.36 31.58
CA SER A 364 11.79 3.27 32.26
C SER A 364 12.18 4.43 31.36
N LYS A 365 12.34 5.63 31.92
CA LYS A 365 12.80 6.81 31.18
C LYS A 365 14.32 6.79 31.13
N ILE A 366 14.89 7.04 29.96
CA ILE A 366 16.33 7.23 29.80
C ILE A 366 16.64 8.58 29.16
N GLU A 367 17.82 9.10 29.45
CA GLU A 367 18.39 10.25 28.78
C GLU A 367 19.69 9.82 28.09
N VAL A 368 19.72 9.92 26.75
CA VAL A 368 20.92 9.67 25.95
C VAL A 368 21.71 10.97 25.84
N VAL A 369 22.94 10.93 26.32
CA VAL A 369 23.93 12.02 26.24
C VAL A 369 25.10 11.57 25.35
N LYS A 370 25.94 12.49 24.87
CA LYS A 370 27.12 12.18 24.05
C LYS A 370 28.35 12.84 24.64
#